data_AF-A0A8T4S1M6-F1
#
_entry.id   AF-A0A8T4S1M6-F1
#
_cell.length_a   1.000
_cell.length_b   1.000
_cell.length_c   1.000
_cell.angle_alpha   90.00
_cell.angle_beta   90.00
_cell.angle_gamma   90.00
#
_symmetry.space_group_name_H-M   'P 1'
#
loop_
_entity.id
_entity.type
_entity.pdbx_description
1 polymer ?
#
loop_
_entity_poly.entity_id
_entity_poly.type
_entity_poly.pdbx_seq_one_letter_code
_entity_poly.pdbx_strand_id
1 'polypeptide(L)'
;MEKISILNKRTFLRRSCNYTGIGLLALGIYAGSLGISELFHNYRESKRAETVRKAIASKDILFASRLLEQYNAKDLIKPEDDVRLQLELKKQEEISRFEGILQTYNLNNAHVVLDSLTHLKLFTKGEIDSLETRIYDLSDEGLFTSVRTTQVQDRITFAKNYLDIHQNGTYKKEVITYLLSDNFSIFLNQLNINEPSLSFADAYSQLTNLNSLLEKYPDDGIVLSKIVPIQELNTKAPIFLDKLLKISSNVNIKEGSLVKTKHIDYKETADFYGAYLKERDANVPIGSLGTVVKIYDDVILVRFDNGGKYQWMWVRTPAIVYDYPSRDVAAYKLRELIGVTYLPVVEKNLFLREIKKLNENFEYYK
;
A
#
# COMPACT_ATOMS: atom_id res chain seq x y z
N MET A 1 65.55 95.86 -48.88
CA MET A 1 65.81 94.59 -48.18
C MET A 1 64.80 93.59 -48.70
N GLU A 2 65.08 93.05 -49.89
CA GLU A 2 65.55 91.66 -50.15
C GLU A 2 64.43 90.63 -49.91
N LYS A 3 63.68 90.20 -50.93
CA LYS A 3 63.95 89.28 -52.07
C LYS A 3 63.86 87.78 -51.70
N ILE A 4 62.98 87.07 -52.44
CA ILE A 4 63.21 85.74 -53.08
C ILE A 4 63.24 84.53 -52.12
N SER A 5 62.85 83.29 -52.42
CA SER A 5 62.03 82.63 -53.44
C SER A 5 61.98 81.12 -53.13
N ILE A 6 60.93 80.44 -53.60
CA ILE A 6 60.99 79.22 -54.45
C ILE A 6 61.94 78.04 -54.08
N LEU A 7 61.27 76.90 -53.87
CA LEU A 7 61.53 75.50 -54.28
C LEU A 7 62.75 74.69 -53.78
N ASN A 8 62.40 73.41 -53.56
CA ASN A 8 63.15 72.16 -53.81
C ASN A 8 64.29 71.86 -52.80
N LYS A 9 64.40 70.66 -52.22
CA LYS A 9 64.57 69.38 -52.92
C LYS A 9 64.41 68.18 -51.97
N ARG A 10 63.94 67.10 -52.57
CA ARG A 10 63.82 65.73 -52.05
C ARG A 10 65.17 65.08 -51.68
N THR A 11 65.03 63.97 -50.94
CA THR A 11 65.83 62.71 -50.93
C THR A 11 67.22 62.74 -50.27
N PHE A 12 67.41 61.94 -49.20
CA PHE A 12 68.07 60.61 -49.28
C PHE A 12 68.04 59.82 -47.94
N LEU A 13 67.46 58.61 -48.00
CA LEU A 13 67.61 57.36 -47.22
C LEU A 13 68.48 57.27 -45.93
N ARG A 14 67.92 56.65 -44.86
CA ARG A 14 68.27 55.27 -44.38
C ARG A 14 67.58 54.90 -43.05
N ARG A 15 67.04 53.65 -43.00
CA ARG A 15 66.95 52.66 -41.88
C ARG A 15 66.86 53.22 -40.44
N SER A 16 65.86 52.92 -39.60
CA SER A 16 65.62 51.62 -38.93
C SER A 16 64.44 51.76 -37.92
N CYS A 17 63.58 50.72 -37.81
CA CYS A 17 62.75 50.27 -36.66
C CYS A 17 61.94 51.30 -35.83
N ASN A 18 60.60 51.28 -35.83
CA ASN A 18 59.61 50.32 -35.26
C ASN A 18 59.23 50.58 -33.78
N TYR A 19 57.91 50.48 -33.55
CA TYR A 19 57.15 50.42 -32.28
C TYR A 19 56.70 51.75 -31.66
N THR A 20 55.40 52.06 -31.83
CA THR A 20 54.51 52.74 -30.84
C THR A 20 53.06 52.95 -31.34
N GLY A 21 52.65 52.42 -32.50
CA GLY A 21 51.29 52.61 -33.03
C GLY A 21 50.29 51.44 -32.89
N ILE A 22 50.74 50.23 -32.55
CA ILE A 22 49.89 49.01 -32.59
C ILE A 22 49.48 48.53 -31.18
N GLY A 23 50.10 49.05 -30.12
CA GLY A 23 49.84 48.62 -28.74
C GLY A 23 48.48 49.05 -28.15
N LEU A 24 47.83 50.08 -28.70
CA LEU A 24 46.59 50.63 -28.14
C LEU A 24 45.30 50.04 -28.75
N LEU A 25 45.38 49.38 -29.90
CA LEU A 25 44.22 48.72 -30.53
C LEU A 25 44.06 47.25 -30.11
N ALA A 26 45.13 46.57 -29.70
CA ALA A 26 45.07 45.18 -29.22
C ALA A 26 44.51 45.05 -27.80
N LEU A 27 44.69 46.05 -26.93
CA LEU A 27 44.16 46.05 -25.55
C LEU A 27 42.64 46.31 -25.49
N GLY A 28 42.08 47.08 -26.43
CA GLY A 28 40.63 47.33 -26.50
C GLY A 28 39.81 46.11 -26.98
N ILE A 29 40.36 45.30 -27.88
CA ILE A 29 39.69 44.09 -28.39
C ILE A 29 39.80 42.93 -27.39
N TYR A 30 40.91 42.83 -26.64
CA TYR A 30 41.09 41.80 -25.62
C TYR A 30 40.27 42.06 -24.33
N ALA A 31 40.09 43.33 -23.94
CA ALA A 31 39.20 43.69 -22.83
C ALA A 31 37.71 43.52 -23.19
N GLY A 32 37.33 43.77 -24.45
CA GLY A 32 35.97 43.53 -24.96
C GLY A 32 35.63 42.04 -25.09
N SER A 33 36.58 41.19 -25.50
CA SER A 33 36.35 39.74 -25.62
C SER A 33 36.31 39.02 -24.25
N LEU A 34 37.09 39.49 -23.27
CA LEU A 34 36.99 39.01 -21.88
C LEU A 34 35.67 39.40 -21.23
N GLY A 35 35.22 40.67 -21.38
CA GLY A 35 33.93 41.11 -20.84
C GLY A 35 32.72 40.41 -21.47
N ILE A 36 32.77 40.11 -22.78
CA ILE A 36 31.72 39.34 -23.46
C ILE A 36 31.77 37.86 -23.04
N SER A 37 32.96 37.26 -22.93
CA SER A 37 33.13 35.89 -22.44
C SER A 37 32.63 35.74 -21.00
N GLU A 38 32.93 36.70 -20.14
CA GLU A 38 32.49 36.74 -18.74
C GLU A 38 30.99 37.02 -18.62
N LEU A 39 30.41 37.87 -19.48
CA LEU A 39 28.95 38.04 -19.59
C LEU A 39 28.24 36.78 -20.10
N PHE A 40 28.79 36.08 -21.09
CA PHE A 40 28.25 34.80 -21.55
C PHE A 40 28.42 33.69 -20.52
N HIS A 41 29.52 33.70 -19.76
CA HIS A 41 29.75 32.77 -18.66
C HIS A 41 28.77 33.02 -17.52
N ASN A 42 28.59 34.27 -17.09
CA ASN A 42 27.65 34.67 -16.05
C ASN A 42 26.19 34.47 -16.49
N TYR A 43 25.87 34.71 -17.76
CA TYR A 43 24.55 34.42 -18.32
C TYR A 43 24.29 32.90 -18.38
N ARG A 44 25.28 32.10 -18.77
CA ARG A 44 25.19 30.63 -18.75
C ARG A 44 25.09 30.07 -17.34
N GLU A 45 25.83 30.61 -16.37
CA GLU A 45 25.74 30.19 -14.98
C GLU A 45 24.41 30.60 -14.33
N SER A 46 23.90 31.79 -14.65
CA SER A 46 22.57 32.24 -14.24
C SER A 46 21.47 31.34 -14.81
N LYS A 47 21.50 31.04 -16.11
CA LYS A 47 20.60 30.07 -16.77
C LYS A 47 20.75 28.68 -16.17
N ARG A 48 21.97 28.20 -15.91
CA ARG A 48 22.23 26.90 -15.23
C ARG A 48 21.59 26.87 -13.85
N ALA A 49 21.78 27.91 -13.05
CA ALA A 49 21.20 28.00 -11.71
C ALA A 49 19.67 28.06 -11.75
N GLU A 50 19.09 28.77 -12.71
CA GLU A 50 17.63 28.83 -12.92
C GLU A 50 17.06 27.47 -13.35
N THR A 51 17.73 26.78 -14.26
CA THR A 51 17.33 25.46 -14.76
C THR A 51 17.41 24.39 -13.66
N VAL A 52 18.49 24.36 -12.87
CA VAL A 52 18.61 23.47 -11.72
C VAL A 52 17.55 23.80 -10.66
N ARG A 53 17.24 25.08 -10.42
CA ARG A 53 16.15 25.47 -9.51
C ARG A 53 14.78 25.00 -9.99
N LYS A 54 14.50 25.04 -11.30
CA LYS A 54 13.23 24.53 -11.88
C LYS A 54 13.13 23.01 -11.78
N ALA A 55 14.21 22.27 -12.00
CA ALA A 55 14.26 20.82 -11.83
C ALA A 55 14.16 20.39 -10.34
N ILE A 56 14.72 21.17 -9.41
CA ILE A 56 14.54 20.93 -7.97
C ILE A 56 13.09 21.26 -7.55
N ALA A 57 12.47 22.28 -8.16
CA ALA A 57 11.09 22.67 -7.88
C ALA A 57 10.05 21.65 -8.39
N SER A 58 10.38 20.81 -9.39
CA SER A 58 9.48 19.76 -9.90
C SER A 58 9.39 18.51 -9.00
N LYS A 59 10.11 18.48 -7.87
CA LYS A 59 10.08 17.44 -6.82
C LYS A 59 10.49 16.01 -7.23
N ASP A 60 11.01 15.80 -8.43
CA ASP A 60 11.51 14.49 -8.87
C ASP A 60 13.04 14.37 -8.63
N ILE A 61 13.39 13.75 -7.52
CA ILE A 61 14.77 13.60 -7.01
C ILE A 61 15.65 12.78 -7.97
N LEU A 62 15.07 11.79 -8.66
CA LEU A 62 15.83 10.91 -9.55
C LEU A 62 16.23 11.65 -10.83
N PHE A 63 15.35 12.53 -11.33
CA PHE A 63 15.61 13.41 -12.46
C PHE A 63 16.65 14.48 -12.13
N ALA A 64 16.54 15.14 -10.97
CA ALA A 64 17.52 16.11 -10.50
C ALA A 64 18.92 15.50 -10.32
N SER A 65 19.01 14.25 -9.84
CA SER A 65 20.27 13.53 -9.66
C SER A 65 20.93 13.16 -11.00
N ARG A 66 20.15 12.68 -11.99
CA ARG A 66 20.70 12.37 -13.35
C ARG A 66 21.19 13.63 -14.06
N LEU A 67 20.49 14.74 -13.89
CA LEU A 67 20.91 16.04 -14.41
C LEU A 67 22.22 16.49 -13.75
N LEU A 68 22.33 16.39 -12.42
CA LEU A 68 23.56 16.73 -11.69
C LEU A 68 24.76 15.86 -12.11
N GLU A 69 24.56 14.56 -12.35
CA GLU A 69 25.60 13.68 -12.88
C GLU A 69 26.02 14.06 -14.31
N GLN A 70 25.06 14.37 -15.20
CA GLN A 70 25.35 14.88 -16.54
C GLN A 70 26.03 16.26 -16.53
N TYR A 71 25.71 17.13 -15.57
CA TYR A 71 26.29 18.47 -15.42
C TYR A 71 27.69 18.47 -14.79
N ASN A 72 28.01 17.50 -13.93
CA ASN A 72 29.34 17.36 -13.33
C ASN A 72 30.37 16.79 -14.32
N ALA A 73 29.92 16.13 -15.40
CA ALA A 73 30.76 15.79 -16.52
C ALA A 73 31.05 17.07 -17.34
N LYS A 74 32.20 17.69 -17.07
CA LYS A 74 32.72 18.87 -17.78
C LYS A 74 32.58 18.71 -19.30
N ASP A 75 31.64 19.44 -19.88
CA ASP A 75 31.77 20.16 -21.14
C ASP A 75 30.53 21.03 -21.37
N LEU A 76 30.69 22.08 -22.16
CA LEU A 76 29.69 23.09 -22.49
C LEU A 76 28.35 22.43 -22.87
N ILE A 77 27.26 22.75 -22.16
CA ILE A 77 25.88 22.46 -22.59
C ILE A 77 25.79 22.98 -24.02
N LYS A 78 25.71 22.08 -25.00
CA LYS A 78 25.51 22.49 -26.38
C LYS A 78 24.12 23.14 -26.42
N PRO A 79 23.89 24.17 -27.25
CA PRO A 79 22.56 24.75 -27.41
C PRO A 79 21.47 23.68 -27.66
N GLU A 80 21.85 22.58 -28.30
CA GLU A 80 21.02 21.39 -28.53
C GLU A 80 20.58 20.68 -27.23
N ASP A 81 21.44 20.63 -26.21
CA ASP A 81 21.13 20.02 -24.90
C ASP A 81 20.17 20.91 -24.09
N ASP A 82 20.29 22.23 -24.19
CA ASP A 82 19.34 23.18 -23.57
C ASP A 82 17.96 23.08 -24.23
N VAL A 83 17.91 23.00 -25.56
CA VAL A 83 16.65 22.79 -26.29
C VAL A 83 16.01 21.44 -25.92
N ARG A 84 16.80 20.36 -25.86
CA ARG A 84 16.31 19.04 -25.44
C ARG A 84 15.74 19.07 -24.02
N LEU A 85 16.39 19.78 -23.09
CA LEU A 85 15.92 19.91 -21.72
C LEU A 85 14.63 20.73 -21.61
N GLN A 86 14.51 21.83 -22.35
CA GLN A 86 13.28 22.62 -22.39
C GLN A 86 12.10 21.80 -22.95
N LEU A 87 12.35 20.95 -23.95
CA LEU A 87 11.34 20.05 -24.49
C LEU A 87 10.90 19.00 -23.46
N GLU A 88 11.83 18.43 -22.71
CA GLU A 88 11.51 17.44 -21.66
C GLU A 88 10.76 18.07 -20.48
N LEU A 89 11.15 19.26 -20.03
CA LEU A 89 10.43 20.01 -18.99
C LEU A 89 8.99 20.30 -19.44
N LYS A 90 8.82 20.78 -20.68
CA LYS A 90 7.49 21.02 -21.26
C LYS A 90 6.66 19.73 -21.32
N LYS A 91 7.29 18.61 -21.68
CA LYS A 91 6.63 17.30 -21.69
C LYS A 91 6.13 16.90 -20.30
N GLN A 92 6.96 17.09 -19.26
CA GLN A 92 6.56 16.81 -17.87
C GLN A 92 5.45 17.73 -17.37
N GLU A 93 5.47 19.01 -17.73
CA GLU A 93 4.40 19.97 -17.39
C GLU A 93 3.07 19.51 -17.99
N GLU A 94 3.06 19.09 -19.26
CA GLU A 94 1.87 18.60 -19.94
C GLU A 94 1.38 17.25 -19.37
N ILE A 95 2.28 16.32 -19.01
CA ILE A 95 1.89 15.09 -18.30
C ILE A 95 1.27 15.42 -16.94
N SER A 96 1.89 16.31 -16.17
CA SER A 96 1.38 16.71 -14.86
C SER A 96 0.00 17.36 -14.96
N ARG A 97 -0.21 18.18 -15.99
CA ARG A 97 -1.53 18.76 -16.31
C ARG A 97 -2.55 17.67 -16.64
N PHE A 98 -2.18 16.71 -17.48
CA PHE A 98 -3.04 15.59 -17.85
C PHE A 98 -3.42 14.74 -16.62
N GLU A 99 -2.46 14.39 -15.78
CA GLU A 99 -2.70 13.64 -14.54
C GLU A 99 -3.58 14.40 -13.56
N GLY A 100 -3.38 15.72 -13.44
CA GLY A 100 -4.25 16.57 -12.64
C GLY A 100 -5.70 16.54 -13.12
N ILE A 101 -5.94 16.43 -14.43
CA ILE A 101 -7.29 16.28 -14.98
C ILE A 101 -7.86 14.89 -14.68
N LEU A 102 -7.06 13.82 -14.84
CA LEU A 102 -7.50 12.46 -14.53
C LEU A 102 -7.91 12.31 -13.05
N GLN A 103 -7.22 12.99 -12.13
CA GLN A 103 -7.59 13.00 -10.71
C GLN A 103 -8.96 13.63 -10.43
N THR A 104 -9.47 14.48 -11.34
CA THR A 104 -10.81 15.06 -11.26
C THR A 104 -11.88 14.20 -11.95
N TYR A 105 -11.51 13.04 -12.50
CA TYR A 105 -12.37 12.14 -13.26
C TYR A 105 -13.08 12.81 -14.46
N ASN A 106 -12.54 13.92 -14.96
CA ASN A 106 -13.09 14.61 -16.11
C ASN A 106 -12.51 14.05 -17.41
N LEU A 107 -13.02 12.89 -17.84
CA LEU A 107 -12.52 12.15 -19.01
C LEU A 107 -12.66 12.96 -20.31
N ASN A 108 -13.70 13.77 -20.45
CA ASN A 108 -13.87 14.66 -21.61
C ASN A 108 -12.73 15.67 -21.71
N ASN A 109 -12.38 16.32 -20.60
CA ASN A 109 -11.23 17.23 -20.57
C ASN A 109 -9.90 16.48 -20.75
N ALA A 110 -9.79 15.24 -20.25
CA ALA A 110 -8.62 14.41 -20.46
C ALA A 110 -8.40 14.09 -21.96
N HIS A 111 -9.48 13.75 -22.68
CA HIS A 111 -9.45 13.55 -24.14
C HIS A 111 -9.05 14.84 -24.87
N VAL A 112 -9.63 15.99 -24.51
CA VAL A 112 -9.25 17.28 -25.13
C VAL A 112 -7.78 17.60 -24.93
N VAL A 113 -7.23 17.33 -23.74
CA VAL A 113 -5.80 17.51 -23.49
C VAL A 113 -4.99 16.50 -24.30
N LEU A 114 -5.36 15.21 -24.32
CA LEU A 114 -4.68 14.18 -25.10
C LEU A 114 -4.59 14.53 -26.59
N ASP A 115 -5.69 15.03 -27.18
CA ASP A 115 -5.72 15.51 -28.57
C ASP A 115 -4.70 16.63 -28.79
N SER A 116 -4.63 17.58 -27.85
CA SER A 116 -3.63 18.65 -27.91
C SER A 116 -2.19 18.12 -27.81
N LEU A 117 -1.92 17.10 -26.98
CA LEU A 117 -0.60 16.47 -26.84
C LEU A 117 -0.17 15.76 -28.12
N THR A 118 -1.12 15.13 -28.81
CA THR A 118 -0.91 14.44 -30.08
C THR A 118 -0.43 15.40 -31.17
N HIS A 119 -0.90 16.65 -31.15
CA HIS A 119 -0.49 17.68 -32.11
C HIS A 119 0.84 18.38 -31.77
N LEU A 120 1.27 18.35 -30.50
CA LEU A 120 2.47 19.05 -30.04
C LEU A 120 3.79 18.43 -30.55
N LYS A 121 3.76 17.22 -31.13
CA LYS A 121 4.95 16.44 -31.58
C LYS A 121 6.03 16.26 -30.50
N LEU A 122 5.67 16.41 -29.22
CA LEU A 122 6.55 16.22 -28.06
C LEU A 122 6.57 14.77 -27.57
N PHE A 123 5.54 14.00 -27.91
CA PHE A 123 5.32 12.64 -27.44
C PHE A 123 5.49 11.66 -28.58
N THR A 124 6.07 10.50 -28.26
CA THR A 124 6.08 9.36 -29.17
C THR A 124 4.68 8.74 -29.25
N LYS A 125 4.41 7.97 -30.31
CA LYS A 125 3.13 7.25 -30.43
C LYS A 125 2.84 6.38 -29.21
N GLY A 126 3.81 5.59 -28.75
CA GLY A 126 3.63 4.72 -27.58
C GLY A 126 3.34 5.47 -26.28
N GLU A 127 3.80 6.72 -26.15
CA GLU A 127 3.47 7.55 -24.98
C GLU A 127 2.04 8.08 -25.08
N ILE A 128 1.57 8.49 -26.26
CA ILE A 128 0.17 8.86 -26.48
C ILE A 128 -0.74 7.66 -26.22
N ASP A 129 -0.41 6.47 -26.76
CA ASP A 129 -1.18 5.23 -26.53
C ASP A 129 -1.27 4.88 -25.03
N SER A 130 -0.20 5.13 -24.26
CA SER A 130 -0.17 4.93 -22.80
C SER A 130 -1.09 5.91 -22.07
N LEU A 131 -1.09 7.19 -22.46
CA LEU A 131 -2.00 8.18 -21.89
C LEU A 131 -3.46 7.87 -22.23
N GLU A 132 -3.74 7.43 -23.46
CA GLU A 132 -5.07 6.97 -23.89
C GLU A 132 -5.55 5.79 -23.05
N THR A 133 -4.68 4.81 -22.80
CA THR A 133 -4.97 3.66 -21.93
C THR A 133 -5.38 4.12 -20.53
N ARG A 134 -4.73 5.14 -19.96
CA ARG A 134 -5.11 5.68 -18.64
C ARG A 134 -6.49 6.35 -18.63
N ILE A 135 -6.90 6.97 -19.74
CA ILE A 135 -8.28 7.48 -19.87
C ILE A 135 -9.25 6.30 -19.90
N TYR A 136 -8.94 5.28 -20.71
CA TYR A 136 -9.75 4.08 -20.81
C TYR A 136 -9.89 3.39 -19.45
N ASP A 137 -8.81 3.24 -18.69
CA ASP A 137 -8.82 2.59 -17.37
C ASP A 137 -9.74 3.27 -16.35
N LEU A 138 -10.06 4.56 -16.55
CA LEU A 138 -10.99 5.33 -15.73
C LEU A 138 -12.39 5.48 -16.34
N SER A 139 -12.56 5.03 -17.59
CA SER A 139 -13.86 5.00 -18.26
C SER A 139 -14.81 3.98 -17.61
N ASP A 140 -16.10 4.11 -17.92
CA ASP A 140 -17.15 3.18 -17.49
C ASP A 140 -16.77 1.73 -17.86
N GLU A 141 -16.37 1.50 -19.11
CA GLU A 141 -16.00 0.17 -19.61
C GLU A 141 -14.66 -0.34 -19.04
N GLY A 142 -13.65 0.52 -18.91
CA GLY A 142 -12.34 0.11 -18.40
C GLY A 142 -12.35 -0.25 -16.91
N LEU A 143 -13.03 0.55 -16.08
CA LEU A 143 -13.22 0.22 -14.67
C LEU A 143 -14.07 -1.05 -14.51
N PHE A 144 -15.13 -1.22 -15.30
CA PHE A 144 -15.92 -2.46 -15.28
C PHE A 144 -15.09 -3.68 -15.71
N THR A 145 -14.26 -3.55 -16.75
CA THR A 145 -13.34 -4.60 -17.18
C THR A 145 -12.38 -4.99 -16.06
N SER A 146 -11.88 -4.01 -15.32
CA SER A 146 -11.03 -4.25 -14.15
C SER A 146 -11.78 -5.02 -13.06
N VAL A 147 -13.02 -4.64 -12.74
CA VAL A 147 -13.88 -5.40 -11.79
C VAL A 147 -14.02 -6.86 -12.27
N ARG A 148 -14.39 -7.06 -13.54
CA ARG A 148 -14.71 -8.39 -14.08
C ARG A 148 -13.50 -9.34 -14.11
N THR A 149 -12.32 -8.83 -14.44
CA THR A 149 -11.11 -9.65 -14.70
C THR A 149 -10.23 -9.85 -13.48
N THR A 150 -10.38 -9.00 -12.46
CA THR A 150 -9.56 -9.06 -11.25
C THR A 150 -10.00 -10.20 -10.31
N GLN A 151 -9.07 -10.70 -9.49
CA GLN A 151 -9.33 -11.70 -8.45
C GLN A 151 -10.29 -11.15 -7.37
N VAL A 152 -11.00 -12.06 -6.70
CA VAL A 152 -12.05 -11.72 -5.70
C VAL A 152 -11.56 -10.73 -4.63
N GLN A 153 -10.33 -10.90 -4.14
CA GLN A 153 -9.77 -10.06 -3.07
C GLN A 153 -9.67 -8.58 -3.45
N ASP A 154 -9.27 -8.30 -4.69
CA ASP A 154 -9.07 -6.94 -5.20
C ASP A 154 -10.33 -6.40 -5.91
N ARG A 155 -11.21 -7.29 -6.39
CA ARG A 155 -12.45 -6.93 -7.09
C ARG A 155 -13.36 -6.04 -6.25
N ILE A 156 -13.42 -6.24 -4.93
CA ILE A 156 -14.20 -5.40 -4.02
C ILE A 156 -13.73 -3.93 -4.06
N THR A 157 -12.42 -3.71 -4.10
CA THR A 157 -11.83 -2.36 -4.18
C THR A 157 -12.16 -1.71 -5.52
N PHE A 158 -11.99 -2.44 -6.63
CA PHE A 158 -12.36 -1.93 -7.95
C PHE A 158 -13.86 -1.65 -8.07
N ALA A 159 -14.71 -2.49 -7.48
CA ALA A 159 -16.16 -2.30 -7.50
C ALA A 159 -16.57 -1.05 -6.73
N LYS A 160 -15.96 -0.78 -5.57
CA LYS A 160 -16.17 0.47 -4.83
C LYS A 160 -15.73 1.69 -5.65
N ASN A 161 -14.53 1.65 -6.23
CA ASN A 161 -14.02 2.74 -7.07
C ASN A 161 -14.96 3.02 -8.26
N TYR A 162 -15.42 1.96 -8.94
CA TYR A 162 -16.40 2.09 -10.02
C TYR A 162 -17.68 2.79 -9.54
N LEU A 163 -18.27 2.33 -8.42
CA LEU A 163 -19.54 2.87 -7.93
C LEU A 163 -19.42 4.30 -7.38
N ASP A 164 -18.24 4.69 -6.91
CA ASP A 164 -17.98 6.06 -6.46
C ASP A 164 -17.82 7.03 -7.63
N ILE A 165 -17.17 6.59 -8.72
CA ILE A 165 -16.89 7.41 -9.91
C ILE A 165 -18.10 7.44 -10.87
N HIS A 166 -18.69 6.27 -11.16
CA HIS A 166 -19.75 6.07 -12.16
C HIS A 166 -21.06 5.67 -11.47
N GLN A 167 -21.61 6.55 -10.63
CA GLN A 167 -22.83 6.29 -9.85
C GLN A 167 -24.06 5.90 -10.70
N ASN A 168 -24.10 6.38 -11.95
CA ASN A 168 -25.14 6.09 -12.94
C ASN A 168 -24.58 5.37 -14.18
N GLY A 169 -23.45 4.67 -14.03
CA GLY A 169 -22.77 3.96 -15.11
C GLY A 169 -23.58 2.80 -15.68
N THR A 170 -23.24 2.38 -16.90
CA THR A 170 -23.96 1.34 -17.65
C THR A 170 -23.93 -0.01 -16.92
N TYR A 171 -22.81 -0.31 -16.25
CA TYR A 171 -22.54 -1.59 -15.59
C TYR A 171 -22.80 -1.58 -14.09
N LYS A 172 -23.45 -0.54 -13.55
CA LYS A 172 -23.69 -0.35 -12.12
C LYS A 172 -24.28 -1.60 -11.46
N LYS A 173 -25.27 -2.22 -12.10
CA LYS A 173 -25.99 -3.38 -11.57
C LYS A 173 -25.10 -4.62 -11.45
N GLU A 174 -24.30 -4.90 -12.47
CA GLU A 174 -23.32 -5.98 -12.50
C GLU A 174 -22.24 -5.75 -11.44
N VAL A 175 -21.77 -4.51 -11.29
CA VAL A 175 -20.73 -4.17 -10.30
C VAL A 175 -21.26 -4.34 -8.88
N ILE A 176 -22.49 -3.91 -8.58
CA ILE A 176 -23.12 -4.18 -7.27
C ILE A 176 -23.26 -5.68 -7.04
N THR A 177 -23.64 -6.44 -8.08
CA THR A 177 -23.73 -7.90 -7.99
C THR A 177 -22.39 -8.52 -7.59
N TYR A 178 -21.28 -8.13 -8.24
CA TYR A 178 -19.94 -8.57 -7.86
C TYR A 178 -19.55 -8.14 -6.44
N LEU A 179 -19.84 -6.90 -6.07
CA LEU A 179 -19.53 -6.37 -4.74
C LEU A 179 -20.23 -7.20 -3.66
N LEU A 180 -21.52 -7.47 -3.82
CA LEU A 180 -22.29 -8.25 -2.86
C LEU A 180 -21.83 -9.72 -2.86
N SER A 181 -21.74 -10.38 -4.01
CA SER A 181 -21.34 -11.80 -4.10
C SER A 181 -19.98 -12.04 -3.44
N ASP A 182 -19.02 -11.17 -3.70
CA ASP A 182 -17.64 -11.36 -3.26
C ASP A 182 -17.51 -11.10 -1.76
N ASN A 183 -18.17 -10.07 -1.21
CA ASN A 183 -18.20 -9.85 0.24
C ASN A 183 -18.88 -11.02 0.99
N PHE A 184 -20.00 -11.55 0.48
CA PHE A 184 -20.65 -12.72 1.09
C PHE A 184 -19.80 -13.98 1.00
N SER A 185 -19.18 -14.23 -0.15
CA SER A 185 -18.31 -15.39 -0.37
C SER A 185 -17.11 -15.38 0.59
N ILE A 186 -16.41 -14.24 0.70
CA ILE A 186 -15.29 -14.08 1.64
C ILE A 186 -15.75 -14.35 3.07
N PHE A 187 -16.85 -13.73 3.50
CA PHE A 187 -17.34 -13.89 4.86
C PHE A 187 -17.71 -15.35 5.17
N LEU A 188 -18.46 -16.02 4.29
CA LEU A 188 -18.84 -17.43 4.47
C LEU A 188 -17.65 -18.39 4.49
N ASN A 189 -16.60 -18.10 3.72
CA ASN A 189 -15.36 -18.86 3.73
C ASN A 189 -14.60 -18.66 5.05
N GLN A 190 -14.70 -17.50 5.68
CA GLN A 190 -14.07 -17.22 6.97
C GLN A 190 -14.86 -17.77 8.17
N LEU A 191 -16.17 -18.00 8.01
CA LEU A 191 -16.99 -18.74 8.99
C LEU A 191 -16.67 -20.25 9.01
N ASN A 192 -15.58 -20.70 8.37
CA ASN A 192 -15.22 -22.11 8.29
C ASN A 192 -14.99 -22.71 9.69
N ILE A 193 -15.61 -23.86 9.89
CA ILE A 193 -15.88 -24.51 11.17
C ILE A 193 -14.65 -25.26 11.72
N ASN A 194 -13.67 -25.54 10.85
CA ASN A 194 -12.51 -26.38 11.16
C ASN A 194 -11.36 -25.58 11.80
N GLU A 195 -11.22 -24.31 11.46
CA GLU A 195 -10.21 -23.40 12.03
C GLU A 195 -10.79 -21.99 12.12
N PRO A 196 -11.54 -21.65 13.18
CA PRO A 196 -12.06 -20.30 13.36
C PRO A 196 -10.88 -19.35 13.63
N SER A 197 -10.34 -18.78 12.57
CA SER A 197 -9.30 -17.74 12.60
C SER A 197 -9.90 -16.34 12.81
N LEU A 198 -11.21 -16.20 12.55
CA LEU A 198 -11.93 -14.94 12.65
C LEU A 198 -12.35 -14.65 14.10
N SER A 199 -11.97 -13.48 14.62
CA SER A 199 -12.43 -13.04 15.93
C SER A 199 -13.92 -12.65 15.91
N PHE A 200 -14.57 -12.61 17.07
CA PHE A 200 -15.95 -12.12 17.16
C PHE A 200 -16.11 -10.70 16.61
N ALA A 201 -15.17 -9.81 16.96
CA ALA A 201 -15.22 -8.41 16.55
C ALA A 201 -15.12 -8.27 15.02
N ASP A 202 -14.23 -9.03 14.40
CA ASP A 202 -14.06 -9.01 12.93
C ASP A 202 -15.29 -9.60 12.24
N ALA A 203 -15.80 -10.73 12.73
CA ALA A 203 -17.01 -11.35 12.20
C ALA A 203 -18.23 -10.41 12.30
N TYR A 204 -18.39 -9.74 13.44
CA TYR A 204 -19.49 -8.82 13.67
C TYR A 204 -19.37 -7.56 12.80
N SER A 205 -18.16 -7.03 12.63
CA SER A 205 -17.88 -5.90 11.73
C SER A 205 -18.20 -6.24 10.28
N GLN A 206 -17.80 -7.42 9.79
CA GLN A 206 -18.11 -7.86 8.44
C GLN A 206 -19.62 -8.05 8.22
N LEU A 207 -20.32 -8.66 9.18
CA LEU A 207 -21.78 -8.80 9.12
C LEU A 207 -22.48 -7.44 9.07
N THR A 208 -22.01 -6.48 9.86
CA THR A 208 -22.56 -5.10 9.87
C THR A 208 -22.30 -4.40 8.53
N ASN A 209 -21.11 -4.57 7.95
CA ASN A 209 -20.77 -4.05 6.62
C ASN A 209 -21.67 -4.66 5.53
N LEU A 210 -21.95 -5.97 5.59
CA LEU A 210 -22.88 -6.63 4.67
C LEU A 210 -24.29 -6.05 4.77
N ASN A 211 -24.80 -5.83 5.99
CA ASN A 211 -26.08 -5.15 6.19
C ASN A 211 -26.09 -3.75 5.56
N SER A 212 -25.04 -2.95 5.80
CA SER A 212 -24.92 -1.61 5.23
C SER A 212 -24.86 -1.61 3.71
N LEU A 213 -24.21 -2.59 3.08
CA LEU A 213 -24.18 -2.74 1.63
C LEU A 213 -25.55 -3.05 1.05
N LEU A 214 -26.33 -3.93 1.70
CA LEU A 214 -27.71 -4.23 1.27
C LEU A 214 -28.64 -3.03 1.44
N GLU A 215 -28.48 -2.24 2.51
CA GLU A 215 -29.22 -1.00 2.73
C GLU A 215 -28.86 0.10 1.73
N LYS A 216 -27.61 0.11 1.23
CA LYS A 216 -27.12 1.10 0.24
C LYS A 216 -27.65 0.82 -1.17
N TYR A 217 -27.89 -0.44 -1.53
CA TYR A 217 -28.30 -0.85 -2.88
C TYR A 217 -29.63 -1.64 -2.90
N PRO A 218 -30.72 -1.06 -2.36
CA PRO A 218 -32.00 -1.75 -2.23
C PRO A 218 -32.74 -1.95 -3.56
N ASP A 219 -32.64 -0.99 -4.49
CA ASP A 219 -33.58 -0.83 -5.61
C ASP A 219 -32.93 -0.94 -7.01
N ASP A 220 -31.72 -1.50 -7.15
CA ASP A 220 -31.04 -1.62 -8.45
C ASP A 220 -31.57 -2.81 -9.32
N GLY A 221 -32.78 -3.32 -9.00
CA GLY A 221 -33.43 -4.43 -9.71
C GLY A 221 -32.65 -5.75 -9.64
N ILE A 222 -31.83 -5.91 -8.60
CA ILE A 222 -30.94 -7.05 -8.38
C ILE A 222 -31.72 -8.16 -7.67
N VAL A 223 -31.69 -9.37 -8.23
CA VAL A 223 -32.31 -10.54 -7.59
C VAL A 223 -31.36 -11.08 -6.52
N LEU A 224 -31.43 -10.50 -5.31
CA LEU A 224 -30.53 -10.84 -4.20
C LEU A 224 -30.49 -12.34 -3.90
N SER A 225 -31.61 -13.05 -4.10
CA SER A 225 -31.71 -14.50 -3.86
C SER A 225 -30.79 -15.37 -4.70
N LYS A 226 -30.23 -14.84 -5.80
CA LYS A 226 -29.24 -15.54 -6.62
C LYS A 226 -27.79 -15.22 -6.25
N ILE A 227 -27.58 -14.22 -5.40
CA ILE A 227 -26.27 -13.60 -5.14
C ILE A 227 -25.87 -13.76 -3.67
N VAL A 228 -26.86 -13.70 -2.77
CA VAL A 228 -26.67 -13.78 -1.33
C VAL A 228 -27.04 -15.19 -0.84
N PRO A 229 -26.06 -16.03 -0.48
CA PRO A 229 -26.27 -17.38 0.06
C PRO A 229 -26.78 -17.36 1.51
N ILE A 230 -27.96 -16.76 1.73
CA ILE A 230 -28.51 -16.48 3.06
C ILE A 230 -28.73 -17.74 3.91
N GLN A 231 -29.15 -18.84 3.27
CA GLN A 231 -29.37 -20.12 3.93
C GLN A 231 -28.07 -20.72 4.48
N GLU A 232 -26.97 -20.55 3.74
CA GLU A 232 -25.65 -21.00 4.18
C GLU A 232 -25.16 -20.18 5.37
N LEU A 233 -25.39 -18.86 5.37
CA LEU A 233 -25.10 -17.99 6.50
C LEU A 233 -25.87 -18.41 7.76
N ASN A 234 -27.18 -18.63 7.63
CA ASN A 234 -28.05 -19.07 8.73
C ASN A 234 -27.62 -20.42 9.31
N THR A 235 -26.96 -21.26 8.51
CA THR A 235 -26.44 -22.57 8.95
C THR A 235 -25.06 -22.45 9.60
N LYS A 236 -24.12 -21.75 8.97
CA LYS A 236 -22.73 -21.67 9.43
C LYS A 236 -22.54 -20.76 10.64
N ALA A 237 -23.25 -19.64 10.70
CA ALA A 237 -23.01 -18.65 11.75
C ALA A 237 -23.31 -19.13 13.17
N PRO A 238 -24.43 -19.83 13.47
CA PRO A 238 -24.66 -20.38 14.81
C PRO A 238 -23.56 -21.36 15.23
N ILE A 239 -23.14 -22.25 14.32
CA ILE A 239 -22.07 -23.23 14.57
C ILE A 239 -20.75 -22.53 14.86
N PHE A 240 -20.42 -21.48 14.09
CA PHE A 240 -19.24 -20.66 14.32
C PHE A 240 -19.27 -19.98 15.71
N LEU A 241 -20.39 -19.35 16.07
CA LEU A 241 -20.56 -18.67 17.36
C LEU A 241 -20.46 -19.63 18.55
N ASP A 242 -20.95 -20.87 18.39
CA ASP A 242 -20.87 -21.89 19.44
C ASP A 242 -19.44 -22.38 19.69
N LYS A 243 -18.60 -22.34 18.66
CA LYS A 243 -17.18 -22.70 18.77
C LYS A 243 -16.28 -21.53 19.18
N LEU A 244 -16.78 -20.30 19.12
CA LEU A 244 -15.98 -19.12 19.37
C LEU A 244 -15.67 -18.97 20.87
N LEU A 245 -14.38 -18.82 21.16
CA LEU A 245 -13.86 -18.65 22.51
C LEU A 245 -13.46 -17.20 22.77
N LYS A 246 -13.76 -16.72 23.97
CA LYS A 246 -13.40 -15.41 24.47
C LYS A 246 -12.36 -15.55 25.56
N ILE A 247 -11.24 -14.84 25.41
CA ILE A 247 -10.26 -14.67 26.48
C ILE A 247 -10.91 -13.82 27.58
N SER A 248 -10.86 -14.31 28.81
CA SER A 248 -11.39 -13.56 29.95
C SER A 248 -10.35 -13.52 31.06
N SER A 249 -9.91 -12.30 31.39
CA SER A 249 -8.98 -12.01 32.49
C SER A 249 -9.56 -12.33 33.86
N ASN A 250 -10.88 -12.50 33.96
CA ASN A 250 -11.62 -12.68 35.21
C ASN A 250 -12.03 -14.14 35.44
N VAL A 251 -11.58 -15.07 34.59
CA VAL A 251 -11.87 -16.51 34.80
C VAL A 251 -11.05 -16.98 35.97
N ASN A 252 -11.73 -17.27 37.07
CA ASN A 252 -11.15 -18.08 38.14
C ASN A 252 -10.92 -19.49 37.59
N ILE A 253 -9.67 -19.83 37.27
CA ILE A 253 -9.29 -21.13 36.70
C ILE A 253 -9.51 -22.18 37.80
N LYS A 254 -10.48 -23.06 37.56
CA LYS A 254 -10.88 -24.17 38.45
C LYS A 254 -10.96 -25.47 37.66
N GLU A 255 -11.17 -26.59 38.35
CA GLU A 255 -11.45 -27.86 37.68
C GLU A 255 -12.65 -27.73 36.73
N GLY A 256 -12.50 -28.24 35.51
CA GLY A 256 -13.44 -28.10 34.41
C GLY A 256 -13.32 -26.80 33.59
N SER A 257 -12.48 -25.83 34.00
CA SER A 257 -12.26 -24.60 33.21
C SER A 257 -11.58 -24.90 31.88
N LEU A 258 -12.01 -24.22 30.82
CA LEU A 258 -11.28 -24.16 29.56
C LEU A 258 -10.14 -23.15 29.66
N VAL A 259 -8.97 -23.54 29.15
CA VAL A 259 -7.76 -22.72 29.16
C VAL A 259 -7.05 -22.77 27.82
N LYS A 260 -6.32 -21.70 27.52
CA LYS A 260 -5.43 -21.60 26.37
C LYS A 260 -3.98 -21.47 26.86
N THR A 261 -3.06 -22.22 26.26
CA THR A 261 -1.63 -22.14 26.63
C THR A 261 -1.03 -20.81 26.18
N LYS A 262 -0.18 -20.22 27.01
CA LYS A 262 0.52 -18.96 26.77
C LYS A 262 2.02 -19.16 26.95
N HIS A 263 2.82 -18.54 26.07
CA HIS A 263 4.26 -18.51 26.23
C HIS A 263 4.69 -17.71 27.46
N ILE A 264 5.71 -18.20 28.16
CA ILE A 264 6.48 -17.46 29.17
C ILE A 264 7.95 -17.67 28.87
N ASP A 265 8.74 -16.60 28.99
CA ASP A 265 10.19 -16.68 28.90
C ASP A 265 10.74 -17.37 30.17
N TYR A 266 11.23 -18.60 30.03
CA TYR A 266 11.72 -19.43 31.15
C TYR A 266 13.17 -19.12 31.57
N LYS A 267 13.71 -17.97 31.17
CA LYS A 267 15.09 -17.54 31.50
C LYS A 267 15.43 -17.57 33.00
N GLU A 268 14.45 -17.61 33.89
CA GLU A 268 14.66 -17.64 35.34
C GLU A 268 14.52 -19.04 36.00
N THR A 269 14.17 -20.09 35.25
CA THR A 269 13.98 -21.46 35.81
C THR A 269 14.99 -22.46 35.23
N ALA A 270 16.27 -22.25 35.53
CA ALA A 270 17.38 -23.00 34.95
C ALA A 270 17.53 -24.46 35.47
N ASP A 271 17.21 -24.74 36.73
CA ASP A 271 17.62 -26.00 37.40
C ASP A 271 17.03 -27.35 36.92
N PHE A 272 15.76 -27.45 36.48
CA PHE A 272 15.13 -28.79 36.40
C PHE A 272 14.01 -28.96 35.37
N TYR A 273 13.45 -27.87 34.83
CA TYR A 273 12.24 -27.92 33.98
C TYR A 273 12.54 -27.79 32.47
N GLY A 274 13.77 -27.47 32.07
CA GLY A 274 14.08 -27.11 30.68
C GLY A 274 13.77 -28.21 29.65
N ALA A 275 14.11 -29.47 29.93
CA ALA A 275 13.84 -30.59 29.03
C ALA A 275 12.32 -30.87 28.92
N TYR A 276 11.62 -30.88 30.06
CA TYR A 276 10.17 -31.07 30.11
C TYR A 276 9.42 -29.97 29.36
N LEU A 277 9.76 -28.69 29.61
CA LEU A 277 9.09 -27.56 28.97
C LEU A 277 9.31 -27.56 27.45
N LYS A 278 10.53 -27.87 27.01
CA LYS A 278 10.86 -27.96 25.58
C LYS A 278 10.08 -29.07 24.88
N GLU A 279 9.95 -30.22 25.51
CA GLU A 279 9.17 -31.35 24.98
C GLU A 279 7.67 -31.07 25.01
N ARG A 280 7.16 -30.49 26.10
CA ARG A 280 5.76 -30.09 26.23
C ARG A 280 5.37 -29.06 25.17
N ASP A 281 6.14 -27.99 24.98
CA ASP A 281 5.81 -26.92 24.03
C ASP A 281 5.95 -27.36 22.57
N ALA A 282 6.80 -28.36 22.27
CA ALA A 282 6.87 -28.99 20.95
C ALA A 282 5.61 -29.82 20.62
N ASN A 283 4.99 -30.42 21.63
CA ASN A 283 3.81 -31.29 21.47
C ASN A 283 2.48 -30.55 21.68
N VAL A 284 2.47 -29.52 22.53
CA VAL A 284 1.33 -28.67 22.83
C VAL A 284 1.75 -27.23 22.52
N PRO A 285 1.64 -26.81 21.25
CA PRO A 285 2.03 -25.47 20.84
C PRO A 285 1.35 -24.39 21.66
N ILE A 286 2.00 -23.23 21.77
CA ILE A 286 1.41 -22.04 22.36
C ILE A 286 0.08 -21.74 21.64
N GLY A 287 -0.96 -21.47 22.43
CA GLY A 287 -2.31 -21.25 21.93
C GLY A 287 -3.17 -22.52 21.85
N SER A 288 -2.65 -23.68 22.24
CA SER A 288 -3.43 -24.90 22.37
C SER A 288 -4.53 -24.75 23.41
N LEU A 289 -5.70 -25.34 23.13
CA LEU A 289 -6.87 -25.32 23.99
C LEU A 289 -6.93 -26.63 24.79
N GLY A 290 -7.17 -26.51 26.09
CA GLY A 290 -7.35 -27.65 26.96
C GLY A 290 -8.32 -27.40 28.10
N THR A 291 -8.67 -28.47 28.80
CA THR A 291 -9.58 -28.45 29.94
C THR A 291 -8.81 -28.77 31.21
N VAL A 292 -8.96 -27.93 32.25
CA VAL A 292 -8.36 -28.19 33.56
C VAL A 292 -9.03 -29.41 34.18
N VAL A 293 -8.23 -30.43 34.49
CA VAL A 293 -8.71 -31.68 35.10
C VAL A 293 -8.54 -31.64 36.60
N LYS A 294 -7.42 -31.08 37.08
CA LYS A 294 -7.09 -31.04 38.51
C LYS A 294 -6.18 -29.87 38.82
N ILE A 295 -6.35 -29.30 40.01
CA ILE A 295 -5.50 -28.22 40.52
C ILE A 295 -4.82 -28.68 41.81
N TYR A 296 -3.50 -28.55 41.84
CA TYR A 296 -2.66 -28.63 43.02
C TYR A 296 -2.04 -27.25 43.26
N ASP A 297 -1.59 -26.98 44.49
CA ASP A 297 -1.13 -25.67 44.99
C ASP A 297 -0.49 -24.78 43.93
N ASP A 298 0.52 -25.29 43.23
CA ASP A 298 1.24 -24.58 42.18
C ASP A 298 1.25 -25.31 40.83
N VAL A 299 0.43 -26.36 40.63
CA VAL A 299 0.40 -27.15 39.39
C VAL A 299 -1.03 -27.38 38.93
N ILE A 300 -1.31 -26.96 37.71
CA ILE A 300 -2.59 -27.16 37.03
C ILE A 300 -2.42 -28.25 35.97
N LEU A 301 -3.22 -29.30 36.08
CA LEU A 301 -3.26 -30.39 35.10
C LEU A 301 -4.30 -30.05 34.03
N VAL A 302 -3.87 -30.01 32.77
CA VAL A 302 -4.69 -29.65 31.62
C VAL A 302 -4.73 -30.80 30.62
N ARG A 303 -5.94 -31.22 30.23
CA ARG A 303 -6.18 -32.21 29.19
C ARG A 303 -6.37 -31.55 27.82
N PHE A 304 -5.81 -32.15 26.78
CA PHE A 304 -5.95 -31.69 25.39
C PHE A 304 -6.63 -32.76 24.55
N ASP A 305 -7.68 -32.41 23.82
CA ASP A 305 -8.49 -33.37 23.06
C ASP A 305 -7.90 -33.69 21.66
N ASN A 306 -6.81 -33.03 21.27
CA ASN A 306 -6.17 -33.21 19.95
C ASN A 306 -5.21 -34.41 19.93
N GLY A 307 -5.80 -35.59 19.72
CA GLY A 307 -5.29 -36.74 18.97
C GLY A 307 -3.78 -36.93 18.77
N GLY A 308 -3.18 -37.70 19.67
CA GLY A 308 -2.01 -38.54 19.43
C GLY A 308 -1.78 -39.39 20.66
N LYS A 309 -1.33 -40.64 20.52
CA LYS A 309 -1.05 -41.55 21.65
C LYS A 309 0.08 -40.99 22.50
N TYR A 310 -0.21 -40.04 23.36
CA TYR A 310 0.80 -39.36 24.16
C TYR A 310 0.59 -39.75 25.63
N GLN A 311 1.23 -40.86 25.99
CA GLN A 311 1.42 -41.24 27.38
C GLN A 311 2.49 -40.32 27.99
N TRP A 312 2.10 -39.21 28.60
CA TRP A 312 3.01 -38.42 29.41
C TRP A 312 2.63 -38.51 30.89
N MET A 313 3.24 -39.48 31.57
CA MET A 313 3.97 -39.19 32.81
C MET A 313 5.33 -38.66 32.32
N TRP A 314 5.92 -37.59 32.83
CA TRP A 314 6.64 -37.55 34.10
C TRP A 314 6.77 -36.09 34.53
N VAL A 315 6.24 -35.75 35.71
CA VAL A 315 6.73 -34.60 36.47
C VAL A 315 7.19 -35.15 37.82
N ARG A 316 8.49 -35.09 38.10
CA ARG A 316 9.03 -35.30 39.46
C ARG A 316 8.70 -34.08 40.32
N THR A 317 7.43 -33.95 40.71
CA THR A 317 6.96 -33.19 41.87
C THR A 317 6.08 -34.13 42.71
N PRO A 318 6.08 -34.00 44.04
CA PRO A 318 6.06 -35.13 44.98
C PRO A 318 4.79 -35.97 44.88
N ALA A 319 4.96 -37.28 44.68
CA ALA A 319 4.05 -38.43 44.92
C ALA A 319 2.58 -38.42 44.42
N ILE A 320 1.96 -37.26 44.18
CA ILE A 320 0.50 -37.10 44.03
C ILE A 320 0.06 -37.26 42.56
N VAL A 321 0.98 -37.14 41.60
CA VAL A 321 0.67 -37.19 40.16
C VAL A 321 0.75 -38.62 39.58
N TYR A 322 1.36 -39.57 40.29
CA TYR A 322 1.54 -40.95 39.82
C TYR A 322 0.24 -41.77 39.76
N ASP A 323 -0.81 -41.37 40.49
CA ASP A 323 -2.07 -42.11 40.60
C ASP A 323 -3.17 -41.66 39.63
N TYR A 324 -2.90 -40.75 38.68
CA TYR A 324 -3.94 -40.24 37.77
C TYR A 324 -3.93 -41.00 36.43
N PRO A 325 -4.94 -41.86 36.14
CA PRO A 325 -4.89 -42.82 35.03
C PRO A 325 -5.17 -42.24 33.63
N SER A 326 -5.08 -40.93 33.42
CA SER A 326 -5.53 -40.31 32.17
C SER A 326 -4.40 -39.95 31.21
N ARG A 327 -4.51 -40.44 29.97
CA ARG A 327 -3.73 -40.02 28.81
C ARG A 327 -4.02 -38.54 28.48
N ASP A 328 -3.10 -37.89 27.76
CA ASP A 328 -3.28 -36.55 27.16
C ASP A 328 -3.40 -35.39 28.16
N VAL A 329 -2.72 -35.48 29.31
CA VAL A 329 -2.65 -34.43 30.34
C VAL A 329 -1.24 -33.87 30.45
N ALA A 330 -1.12 -32.55 30.54
CA ALA A 330 0.14 -31.86 30.80
C ALA A 330 0.02 -30.89 31.98
N ALA A 331 1.16 -30.63 32.64
CA ALA A 331 1.26 -29.77 33.81
C ALA A 331 1.69 -28.36 33.41
N TYR A 332 0.99 -27.37 33.98
CA TYR A 332 1.24 -25.95 33.79
C TYR A 332 1.19 -25.21 35.12
N LYS A 333 1.95 -24.12 35.24
CA LYS A 333 1.69 -23.09 36.24
C LYS A 333 0.52 -22.22 35.80
N LEU A 334 -0.18 -21.61 36.76
CA LEU A 334 -1.29 -20.68 36.49
C LEU A 334 -0.90 -19.57 35.50
N ARG A 335 0.31 -19.02 35.63
CA ARG A 335 0.83 -17.96 34.75
C ARG A 335 0.95 -18.37 33.27
N GLU A 336 1.04 -19.67 32.98
CA GLU A 336 1.19 -20.24 31.63
C GLU A 336 -0.15 -20.48 30.94
N LEU A 337 -1.25 -20.23 31.65
CA LEU A 337 -2.59 -20.47 31.19
C LEU A 337 -3.40 -19.17 31.16
N ILE A 338 -4.25 -19.07 30.15
CA ILE A 338 -5.25 -18.02 30.05
C ILE A 338 -6.61 -18.69 30.11
N GLY A 339 -7.46 -18.25 31.05
CA GLY A 339 -8.84 -18.72 31.11
C GLY A 339 -9.61 -18.25 29.88
N VAL A 340 -10.31 -19.18 29.25
CA VAL A 340 -11.20 -18.89 28.12
C VAL A 340 -12.60 -19.38 28.44
N THR A 341 -13.59 -18.66 27.94
CA THR A 341 -14.99 -19.07 28.02
C THR A 341 -15.57 -19.10 26.62
N TYR A 342 -16.64 -19.87 26.43
CA TYR A 342 -17.47 -19.66 25.24
C TYR A 342 -17.98 -18.23 25.18
N LEU A 343 -18.27 -17.78 23.96
CA LEU A 343 -18.87 -16.48 23.73
C LEU A 343 -20.15 -16.33 24.59
N PRO A 344 -20.30 -15.23 25.36
CA PRO A 344 -21.47 -15.02 26.19
C PRO A 344 -22.77 -15.03 25.38
N VAL A 345 -23.86 -15.51 25.97
CA VAL A 345 -25.19 -15.58 25.31
C VAL A 345 -25.64 -14.21 24.79
N VAL A 346 -25.32 -13.13 25.52
CA VAL A 346 -25.66 -11.76 25.09
C VAL A 346 -24.96 -11.39 23.77
N GLU A 347 -23.68 -11.73 23.61
CA GLU A 347 -22.91 -11.46 22.39
C GLU A 347 -23.37 -12.35 21.23
N LYS A 348 -23.68 -13.62 21.52
CA LYS A 348 -24.32 -14.52 20.53
C LYS A 348 -25.64 -13.93 20.02
N ASN A 349 -26.51 -13.48 20.93
CA ASN A 349 -27.81 -12.91 20.57
C ASN A 349 -27.68 -11.61 19.78
N LEU A 350 -26.66 -10.79 20.07
CA LEU A 350 -26.37 -9.58 19.29
C LEU A 350 -26.02 -9.94 17.83
N PHE A 351 -25.14 -10.91 17.62
CA PHE A 351 -24.77 -11.37 16.28
C PHE A 351 -25.96 -11.98 15.53
N LEU A 352 -26.73 -12.85 16.19
CA LEU A 352 -27.92 -13.47 15.59
C LEU A 352 -29.00 -12.43 15.23
N ARG A 353 -29.11 -11.33 15.98
CA ARG A 353 -29.99 -10.21 15.63
C ARG A 353 -29.56 -9.53 14.34
N GLU A 354 -28.27 -9.33 14.11
CA GLU A 354 -27.77 -8.74 12.87
C GLU A 354 -27.97 -9.67 11.67
N ILE A 355 -27.85 -10.99 11.85
CA ILE A 355 -28.26 -11.97 10.82
C ILE A 355 -29.76 -11.86 10.54
N LYS A 356 -30.59 -11.70 11.59
CA LYS A 356 -32.03 -11.54 11.42
C LYS A 356 -32.36 -10.28 10.61
N LYS A 357 -31.71 -9.14 10.89
CA LYS A 357 -31.86 -7.94 10.06
C LYS A 357 -31.44 -8.18 8.62
N LEU A 358 -30.35 -8.91 8.41
CA LEU A 358 -29.88 -9.27 7.07
C LEU A 358 -30.92 -10.12 6.32
N ASN A 359 -31.54 -11.09 7.00
CA ASN A 359 -32.66 -11.87 6.47
C ASN A 359 -33.88 -10.98 6.16
N GLU A 360 -34.24 -10.06 7.06
CA GLU A 360 -35.38 -9.14 6.88
C GLU A 360 -35.16 -8.23 5.66
N ASN A 361 -33.96 -7.66 5.52
CA ASN A 361 -33.56 -6.89 4.35
C ASN A 361 -33.65 -7.76 3.09
N PHE A 362 -33.13 -8.98 3.12
CA PHE A 362 -33.19 -9.89 1.97
C PHE A 362 -34.62 -10.25 1.55
N GLU A 363 -35.53 -10.53 2.48
CA GLU A 363 -36.92 -10.87 2.18
C GLU A 363 -37.72 -9.66 1.66
N TYR A 364 -37.38 -8.44 2.08
CA TYR A 364 -38.01 -7.23 1.56
C TYR A 364 -37.71 -7.00 0.05
N TYR A 365 -36.61 -7.55 -0.47
CA TYR A 365 -36.19 -7.41 -1.88
C TYR A 365 -36.46 -8.66 -2.74
N LYS A 366 -37.24 -9.63 -2.25
CA LYS A 366 -37.82 -10.70 -3.08
C LYS A 366 -39.05 -10.20 -3.81
#